data_AF-A0A7X8LYV7-F1
#
_entry.id   AF-A0A7X8LYV7-F1
#
_cell.length_a   1.000
_cell.length_b   1.000
_cell.length_c   1.000
_cell.angle_alpha   90.00
_cell.angle_beta   90.00
_cell.angle_gamma   90.00
#
_symmetry.space_group_name_H-M   'P 1'
#
loop_
_entity.id
_entity.type
_entity.pdbx_description
1 polymer ?
#
loop_
_entity_poly.entity_id
_entity_poly.type
_entity_poly.pdbx_seq_one_letter_code
_entity_poly.pdbx_strand_id
1 'polypeptide(L)' 'ARIQGLLVGTSSGANVWAASQMLKKYGNDSIIATVLADRAERYFSTALI' A
#
# COMPACT_ATOMS: atom_id res chain seq x y z
N ALA A 1 6.21 5.74 -1.32
CA ALA A 1 7.12 6.85 -1.01
C ALA A 1 6.93 8.07 -1.92
N ARG A 2 7.22 8.01 -3.22
CA ARG A 2 7.34 9.21 -4.07
C ARG A 2 6.12 10.16 -4.11
N ILE A 3 4.91 9.62 -4.20
CA ILE A 3 3.68 10.44 -4.36
C ILE A 3 3.08 10.76 -2.99
N GLN A 4 2.84 9.73 -2.16
CA GLN A 4 2.12 9.85 -0.89
C GLN A 4 3.02 10.08 0.34
N GLY A 5 4.35 10.13 0.17
CA GLY A 5 5.30 10.30 1.29
C GLY A 5 5.43 9.11 2.24
N LEU A 6 4.68 8.03 2.04
CA LEU A 6 4.68 6.87 2.93
C LEU A 6 5.87 5.93 2.64
N LEU A 7 6.72 5.74 3.65
CA LEU A 7 7.88 4.84 3.63
C LEU A 7 7.54 3.48 4.22
N VAL A 8 6.75 2.70 3.48
CA VAL A 8 6.21 1.40 3.90
C VAL A 8 6.71 0.26 3.02
N GLY A 9 6.60 -0.98 3.52
CA GLY A 9 7.03 -2.18 2.82
C GLY A 9 6.24 -2.50 1.55
N THR A 10 6.75 -3.47 0.78
CA THR A 10 6.15 -3.95 -0.48
C THR A 10 4.75 -4.53 -0.28
N SER A 11 4.52 -5.26 0.82
CA SER A 11 3.21 -5.80 1.20
C SER A 11 2.15 -4.70 1.34
N SER A 12 2.54 -3.56 1.91
CA SER A 12 1.68 -2.39 2.06
C SER A 12 1.35 -1.75 0.71
N GLY A 13 2.28 -1.77 -0.25
CA GLY A 13 2.03 -1.36 -1.63
C GLY A 13 1.00 -2.26 -2.32
N ALA A 14 1.11 -3.58 -2.14
CA ALA A 14 0.13 -4.54 -2.67
C ALA A 14 -1.27 -4.31 -2.09
N ASN A 15 -1.35 -4.00 -0.79
CA ASN A 15 -2.60 -3.64 -0.11
C ASN A 15 -3.28 -2.40 -0.71
N VAL A 16 -2.52 -1.34 -1.01
CA VAL A 16 -3.03 -0.13 -1.67
C VAL A 16 -3.50 -0.43 -3.09
N TRP A 17 -2.74 -1.24 -3.85
CA TRP A 17 -3.14 -1.65 -5.20
C TRP A 17 -4.44 -2.44 -5.19
N ALA A 18 -4.60 -3.38 -4.25
CA ALA A 18 -5.81 -4.18 -4.09
C ALA A 18 -7.00 -3.30 -3.69
N ALA A 19 -6.82 -2.36 -2.75
CA ALA A 19 -7.85 -1.40 -2.36
C ALA A 19 -8.33 -0.55 -3.55
N SER A 20 -7.41 -0.13 -4.42
CA SER A 20 -7.75 0.57 -5.67
C SER A 20 -8.59 -0.30 -6.63
N GLN A 21 -8.32 -1.60 -6.72
CA GLN A 21 -9.17 -2.50 -7.51
C GLN A 21 -10.55 -2.69 -6.86
N MET A 22 -10.63 -2.74 -5.52
CA MET A 22 -11.90 -2.86 -4.83
C MET A 22 -12.80 -1.63 -5.04
N LEU A 23 -12.23 -0.42 -5.11
CA LEU A 23 -12.99 0.78 -5.44
C LEU A 23 -13.67 0.68 -6.82
N LYS A 24 -13.00 0.08 -7.81
CA LYS A 24 -13.59 -0.16 -9.13
C LYS A 24 -14.78 -1.15 -9.07
N LYS A 25 -14.77 -2.07 -8.10
CA LYS A 25 -15.81 -3.09 -7.93
C LYS A 25 -17.02 -2.56 -7.16
N TYR A 26 -16.79 -1.80 -6.09
CA TYR A 26 -17.84 -1.36 -5.15
C TYR A 26 -18.30 0.09 -5.35
N GLY A 27 -17.62 0.86 -6.22
CA GLY A 27 -17.98 2.24 -6.53
C GLY A 27 -17.47 3.26 -5.53
N ASN A 28 -17.55 4.53 -5.91
CA ASN A 28 -16.96 5.65 -5.16
C ASN A 28 -17.75 6.05 -3.90
N ASP A 29 -18.95 5.51 -3.70
CA ASP A 29 -19.75 5.76 -2.50
C ASP A 29 -19.29 4.90 -1.31
N SER A 30 -18.40 3.94 -1.55
CA SER A 30 -17.85 3.04 -0.53
C SER A 30 -16.52 3.56 0.00
N ILE A 31 -16.35 3.55 1.33
CA ILE A 31 -15.05 3.81 1.97
C ILE A 31 -14.28 2.49 2.06
N ILE A 32 -13.10 2.44 1.45
CA ILE A 32 -12.21 1.28 1.50
C ILE A 32 -10.97 1.63 2.32
N ALA A 33 -10.78 0.90 3.42
CA ALA A 33 -9.60 0.99 4.27
C ALA A 33 -8.67 -0.21 4.03
N THR A 34 -7.36 -0.01 4.18
CA THR A 34 -6.37 -1.08 4.11
C THR A 34 -5.23 -0.81 5.09
N VAL A 35 -4.49 -1.86 5.46
CA VAL A 35 -3.42 -1.79 6.47
C VAL A 35 -2.07 -1.62 5.79
N LEU A 36 -1.25 -0.73 6.35
CA LEU A 36 0.17 -0.62 6.00
C LEU A 36 0.98 -1.28 7.13
N ALA A 37 1.43 -2.50 6.89
CA ALA A 37 1.87 -3.41 7.94
C ALA A 37 3.24 -3.05 8.54
N ASP A 38 4.15 -2.50 7.74
CA ASP A 38 5.52 -2.22 8.17
C ASP A 38 6.22 -1.10 7.37
N ARG A 39 7.40 -0.70 7.86
CA ARG A 39 8.21 0.39 7.29
C ARG A 39 9.26 -0.16 6.34
N ALA A 40 9.53 0.59 5.27
CA ALA A 40 10.48 0.17 4.23
C ALA A 40 11.92 0.01 4.76
N GLU A 41 12.26 0.68 5.88
CA GLU A 41 13.57 0.60 6.54
C GLU A 41 14.01 -0.83 6.86
N ARG A 42 13.06 -1.74 7.12
CA ARG A 42 13.34 -3.16 7.38
C ARG A 42 13.93 -3.89 6.19
N TYR A 43 13.81 -3.32 5.00
CA TYR A 43 14.23 -3.92 3.74
C TYR A 43 15.52 -3.31 3.17
N PHE A 44 16.14 -2.36 3.86
CA PHE A 44 17.35 -1.66 3.38
C PHE A 44 18.55 -2.59 3.18
N SER A 45 18.62 -3.68 3.93
CA SER A 45 19.66 -4.72 3.80
C SER A 45 19.27 -5.86 2.85
N THR A 46 18.13 -5.76 2.17
CA THR A 46 17.59 -6.79 1.28
C THR A 46 17.41 -6.24 -0.14
N ALA A 47 17.34 -7.11 -1.14
CA ALA A 47 17.06 -6.72 -2.53
C ALA A 47 15.57 -6.40 -2.80
N LEU A 48 14.81 -6.00 -1.78
CA LEU A 48 13.35 -5.77 -1.84
C LEU A 48 12.97 -4.28 -1.94
N ILE A 49 13.93 -3.42 -2.27
CA ILE A 49 13.74 -1.99 -2.61
C ILE A 49 13.66 -1.80 -4.11
#